data_AF-A0A2U1SXC2-F1
#
_entry.id   AF-A0A2U1SXC2-F1
#
_cell.length_a   1.000
_cell.length_b   1.000
_cell.length_c   1.000
_cell.angle_alpha   90.00
_cell.angle_beta   90.00
_cell.angle_gamma   90.00
#
_symmetry.space_group_name_H-M   'P 1'
#
loop_
_entity.id
_entity.type
_entity.pdbx_description
1 polymer ?
#
loop_
_entity_poly.entity_id
_entity_poly.type
_entity_poly.pdbx_seq_one_letter_code
_entity_poly.pdbx_strand_id
1 'polypeptide(L)'
;MTGGQIASRCLKALGSAGNENEIVTPRSELLRKLLPEASRRTRDQGSAMDVSELVGHAALRYSTQARAMRVEACRSCPARRGATTLRIMLLTRPSGRAILAFAPYGLVSLVHLSALILGASEVGVVTKIMLMPALALALLILLPARRSVVGYLLLSALVLSWGGDFALVIPGELMFLLGLIFFLAAHVVYIVAISSSLRVRRIPFVALAYAGWWIALVALLAPNVGWLVWPLAIYGLVLGGMASVALGSHPAVACGAFLFVVSDTVLALNRFMPSIELPVPDIVIMATYILAQGFIVAGALIVLKRGVPSAWGSPRKERVLNS
;
A
#
# COMPACT_ATOMS: atom_id res chain seq x y z
N MET A 1 -50.19 -35.72 -21.65
CA MET A 1 -50.62 -34.59 -20.78
C MET A 1 -50.51 -33.32 -21.59
N THR A 2 -51.57 -32.50 -21.65
CA THR A 2 -51.52 -31.21 -22.37
C THR A 2 -50.64 -30.22 -21.62
N GLY A 3 -49.94 -29.32 -22.33
CA GLY A 3 -48.93 -28.42 -21.75
C GLY A 3 -49.43 -27.56 -20.57
N GLY A 4 -50.73 -27.25 -20.52
CA GLY A 4 -51.35 -26.54 -19.40
C GLY A 4 -51.39 -27.33 -18.08
N GLN A 5 -51.49 -28.66 -18.14
CA GLN A 5 -51.52 -29.53 -16.95
C GLN A 5 -50.15 -29.64 -16.27
N ILE A 6 -49.06 -29.50 -17.04
CA ILE A 6 -47.67 -29.55 -16.54
C ILE A 6 -47.33 -28.22 -15.84
N ALA A 7 -47.71 -27.08 -16.44
CA ALA A 7 -47.51 -25.77 -15.84
C ALA A 7 -48.25 -25.60 -14.50
N SER A 8 -49.49 -26.09 -14.41
CA SER A 8 -50.29 -26.07 -13.17
C SER A 8 -49.65 -26.92 -12.05
N ARG A 9 -49.07 -28.08 -12.39
CA ARG A 9 -48.38 -28.96 -11.43
C ARG A 9 -47.04 -28.40 -10.95
N CYS A 10 -46.25 -27.78 -11.84
CA CYS A 10 -45.02 -27.09 -11.45
C CYS A 10 -45.27 -25.90 -10.52
N LEU A 11 -46.34 -25.13 -10.77
CA LEU A 11 -46.75 -24.02 -9.91
C LEU A 11 -47.21 -24.50 -8.52
N LYS A 12 -47.99 -25.59 -8.44
CA LYS A 12 -48.40 -26.19 -7.17
C LYS A 12 -47.23 -26.76 -6.36
N ALA A 13 -46.24 -27.39 -7.02
CA ALA A 13 -45.06 -27.93 -6.35
C ALA A 13 -44.17 -26.82 -5.75
N LEU A 14 -44.03 -25.70 -6.46
CA LEU A 14 -43.22 -24.56 -6.02
C LEU A 14 -43.91 -23.70 -4.94
N GLY A 15 -45.25 -23.69 -4.89
CA GLY A 15 -46.01 -23.02 -3.83
C GLY A 15 -45.95 -23.71 -2.46
N SER A 16 -45.59 -24.99 -2.39
CA SER A 16 -45.48 -25.73 -1.12
C SER A 16 -44.09 -25.66 -0.46
N ALA A 17 -43.10 -25.05 -1.12
CA ALA A 17 -41.69 -25.09 -0.72
C ALA A 17 -41.11 -23.74 -0.24
N GLY A 18 -41.96 -22.76 0.12
CA GLY A 18 -41.51 -21.42 0.52
C GLY A 18 -42.14 -20.96 1.82
N ASN A 19 -41.35 -21.00 2.90
CA ASN A 19 -41.60 -20.26 4.14
C ASN A 19 -41.62 -18.76 3.80
N GLU A 20 -42.60 -18.05 4.35
CA GLU A 20 -42.86 -16.62 4.12
C GLU A 20 -41.74 -15.76 4.71
N ASN A 21 -40.72 -15.43 3.91
CA ASN A 21 -39.91 -14.20 4.03
C ASN A 21 -38.74 -14.23 3.02
N GLU A 22 -39.02 -13.99 1.74
CA GLU A 22 -38.00 -13.42 0.86
C GLU A 22 -38.65 -12.69 -0.33
N ILE A 23 -38.64 -11.38 -0.21
CA ILE A 23 -38.61 -10.34 -1.26
C ILE A 23 -38.92 -10.88 -2.67
N VAL A 24 -40.18 -10.67 -3.06
CA VAL A 24 -40.70 -10.87 -4.40
C VAL A 24 -39.98 -9.96 -5.39
N THR A 25 -39.81 -10.46 -6.64
CA THR A 25 -39.28 -9.82 -7.86
C THR A 25 -37.75 -9.85 -8.05
N PRO A 26 -37.22 -10.89 -8.73
CA PRO A 26 -37.06 -10.85 -10.20
C PRO A 26 -37.35 -12.21 -10.89
N ARG A 27 -38.12 -13.09 -10.24
CA ARG A 27 -38.31 -14.48 -10.68
C ARG A 27 -39.31 -14.64 -11.84
N SER A 28 -40.30 -13.74 -11.96
CA SER A 28 -41.38 -13.80 -12.96
C SER A 28 -40.93 -13.39 -14.36
N GLU A 29 -40.03 -12.42 -14.46
CA GLU A 29 -39.58 -11.85 -15.73
C GLU A 29 -38.51 -12.70 -16.42
N LEU A 30 -37.65 -13.34 -15.61
CA LEU A 30 -36.67 -14.31 -16.08
C LEU A 30 -37.35 -15.63 -16.53
N LEU A 31 -38.42 -16.05 -15.83
CA LEU A 31 -39.22 -17.22 -16.24
C LEU A 31 -39.89 -17.01 -17.60
N ARG A 32 -40.41 -15.80 -17.87
CA ARG A 32 -41.00 -15.44 -19.18
C ARG A 32 -40.00 -15.54 -20.33
N LYS A 33 -38.70 -15.29 -20.08
CA LYS A 33 -37.64 -15.40 -21.09
C LYS A 33 -37.16 -16.83 -21.32
N LEU A 34 -37.15 -17.67 -20.28
CA LEU A 34 -36.59 -19.04 -20.36
C LEU A 34 -37.61 -20.09 -20.82
N LEU A 35 -38.90 -19.86 -20.60
CA LEU A 35 -39.98 -20.77 -21.01
C LEU A 35 -40.07 -21.03 -22.55
N PRO A 36 -39.88 -20.02 -23.42
CA PRO A 36 -39.90 -20.24 -24.88
C PRO A 36 -38.72 -21.05 -25.41
N GLU A 37 -37.54 -20.95 -24.79
CA GLU A 37 -36.32 -21.67 -25.20
C GLU A 37 -36.36 -23.15 -24.79
N ALA A 38 -36.88 -23.44 -23.59
CA ALA A 38 -37.09 -24.80 -23.12
C ALA A 38 -38.13 -25.55 -23.97
N SER A 39 -39.22 -24.87 -24.35
CA SER A 39 -40.29 -25.44 -25.20
C SER A 39 -39.83 -25.76 -26.63
N ARG A 40 -38.90 -24.98 -27.21
CA ARG A 40 -38.30 -25.28 -28.52
C ARG A 40 -37.39 -26.51 -28.47
N ARG A 41 -36.55 -26.65 -27.44
CA ARG A 41 -35.63 -27.79 -27.30
C ARG A 41 -36.33 -29.13 -27.07
N THR A 42 -37.48 -29.13 -26.39
CA THR A 42 -38.28 -30.35 -26.20
C THR A 42 -39.03 -30.79 -27.47
N ARG A 43 -39.16 -29.93 -28.48
CA ARG A 43 -39.83 -30.24 -29.75
C ARG A 43 -38.88 -30.91 -30.76
N ASP A 44 -37.60 -30.57 -30.74
CA ASP A 44 -36.59 -31.11 -31.66
C ASP A 44 -35.98 -32.45 -31.20
N GLN A 45 -36.01 -32.74 -29.90
CA GLN A 45 -35.49 -33.99 -29.35
C GLN A 45 -36.66 -34.87 -28.93
N GLY A 46 -37.13 -35.71 -29.85
CA GLY A 46 -38.17 -36.72 -29.61
C GLY A 46 -37.73 -37.83 -28.66
N SER A 47 -37.34 -37.46 -27.44
CA SER A 47 -36.93 -38.38 -26.38
C SER A 47 -37.50 -37.88 -25.06
N ALA A 48 -38.11 -38.80 -24.32
CA ALA A 48 -38.64 -38.59 -22.98
C ALA A 48 -37.50 -38.27 -21.99
N MET A 49 -37.03 -37.03 -22.00
CA MET A 49 -36.15 -36.51 -20.97
C MET A 49 -37.04 -36.00 -19.83
N ASP A 50 -36.89 -36.58 -18.65
CA ASP A 50 -37.70 -36.25 -17.49
C ASP A 50 -37.51 -34.76 -17.14
N VAL A 51 -38.62 -34.03 -17.07
CA VAL A 51 -38.63 -32.58 -16.82
C VAL A 51 -37.97 -32.26 -15.47
N SER A 52 -37.93 -33.24 -14.54
CA SER A 52 -37.22 -33.14 -13.27
C SER A 52 -35.70 -32.99 -13.43
N GLU A 53 -35.11 -33.66 -14.42
CA GLU A 53 -33.66 -33.73 -14.62
C GLU A 53 -33.12 -32.47 -15.30
N LEU A 54 -33.89 -31.92 -16.25
CA LEU A 54 -33.57 -30.65 -16.91
C LEU A 54 -33.67 -29.45 -15.94
N VAL A 55 -34.68 -29.45 -15.06
CA VAL A 55 -34.84 -28.43 -14.01
C VAL A 55 -33.75 -28.58 -12.94
N GLY A 56 -33.36 -29.81 -12.60
CA GLY A 56 -32.25 -30.10 -11.70
C GLY A 56 -30.90 -29.57 -12.22
N HIS A 57 -30.58 -29.82 -13.50
CA HIS A 57 -29.35 -29.32 -14.12
C HIS A 57 -29.30 -27.80 -14.26
N ALA A 58 -30.45 -27.16 -14.54
CA ALA A 58 -30.55 -25.70 -14.59
C ALA A 58 -30.42 -25.08 -13.19
N ALA A 59 -31.04 -25.66 -12.15
CA ALA A 59 -30.93 -25.20 -10.77
C ALA A 59 -29.51 -25.36 -10.21
N LEU A 60 -28.80 -26.44 -10.55
CA LEU A 60 -27.41 -26.66 -10.16
C LEU A 60 -26.45 -25.68 -10.84
N ARG A 61 -26.63 -25.38 -12.14
CA ARG A 61 -25.88 -24.31 -12.83
C ARG A 61 -26.20 -22.93 -12.27
N TYR A 62 -27.43 -22.68 -11.85
CA TYR A 62 -27.83 -21.41 -11.25
C TYR A 62 -27.24 -21.22 -9.85
N SER A 63 -27.21 -22.27 -9.02
CA SER A 63 -26.59 -22.22 -7.69
C SER A 63 -25.09 -21.97 -7.74
N THR A 64 -24.40 -22.50 -8.76
CA THR A 64 -22.96 -22.30 -8.96
C THR A 64 -22.64 -20.93 -9.54
N GLN A 65 -23.41 -20.42 -10.52
CA GLN A 65 -23.28 -19.05 -11.02
C GLN A 65 -23.69 -17.98 -10.00
N ALA A 66 -24.74 -18.22 -9.20
CA ALA A 66 -25.14 -17.30 -8.13
C ALA A 66 -24.09 -17.26 -7.00
N ARG A 67 -23.42 -18.38 -6.71
CA ARG A 67 -22.25 -18.41 -5.80
C ARG A 67 -21.07 -17.63 -6.39
N ALA A 68 -20.77 -17.82 -7.67
CA ALA A 68 -19.68 -17.10 -8.34
C ALA A 68 -19.91 -15.58 -8.36
N MET A 69 -21.13 -15.14 -8.71
CA MET A 69 -21.50 -13.72 -8.69
C MET A 69 -21.57 -13.14 -7.28
N ARG A 70 -21.99 -13.91 -6.25
CA ARG A 70 -21.90 -13.45 -4.84
C ARG A 70 -20.46 -13.28 -4.40
N VAL A 71 -19.53 -14.15 -4.83
CA VAL A 71 -18.10 -14.02 -4.50
C VAL A 71 -17.47 -12.80 -5.20
N GLU A 72 -17.82 -12.51 -6.45
CA GLU A 72 -17.35 -11.31 -7.17
C GLU A 72 -17.98 -10.01 -6.67
N ALA A 73 -19.26 -10.02 -6.29
CA ALA A 73 -19.91 -8.87 -5.65
C ALA A 73 -19.32 -8.59 -4.25
N CYS A 74 -18.97 -9.64 -3.48
CA CYS A 74 -18.31 -9.48 -2.19
C CYS A 74 -16.87 -8.94 -2.32
N ARG A 75 -16.17 -9.26 -3.42
CA ARG A 75 -14.85 -8.68 -3.75
C ARG A 75 -14.92 -7.22 -4.21
N SER A 76 -16.07 -6.76 -4.67
CA SER A 76 -16.25 -5.42 -5.26
C SER A 76 -16.70 -4.36 -4.25
N CYS A 77 -17.10 -4.73 -3.03
CA CYS A 77 -17.53 -3.76 -2.02
C CYS A 77 -16.33 -2.94 -1.47
N PRO A 78 -16.28 -1.60 -1.64
CA PRO A 78 -15.15 -0.77 -1.20
C PRO A 78 -15.09 -0.59 0.32
N ALA A 79 -16.25 -0.63 0.99
CA ALA A 79 -16.42 -0.19 2.37
C ALA A 79 -15.83 -1.14 3.43
N ARG A 80 -15.66 -2.44 3.14
CA ARG A 80 -15.05 -3.40 4.08
C ARG A 80 -13.53 -3.52 3.97
N ARG A 81 -12.92 -3.09 2.86
CA ARG A 81 -11.47 -3.27 2.62
C ARG A 81 -10.58 -2.40 3.52
N GLY A 82 -11.07 -1.25 4.00
CA GLY A 82 -10.30 -0.37 4.89
C GLY A 82 -10.04 -0.97 6.27
N ALA A 83 -11.08 -1.51 6.91
CA ALA A 83 -11.00 -2.05 8.28
C ALA A 83 -10.30 -3.43 8.35
N THR A 84 -10.43 -4.25 7.31
CA THR A 84 -9.79 -5.59 7.29
C THR A 84 -8.29 -5.51 6.99
N THR A 85 -7.85 -4.54 6.19
CA THR A 85 -6.42 -4.37 5.84
C THR A 85 -5.59 -3.92 7.04
N LEU A 86 -6.11 -3.00 7.86
CA LEU A 86 -5.46 -2.56 9.09
C LEU A 86 -5.32 -3.72 10.11
N ARG A 87 -6.35 -4.55 10.20
CA ARG A 87 -6.40 -5.71 11.13
C ARG A 87 -5.48 -6.85 10.68
N ILE A 88 -5.29 -7.08 9.39
CA ILE A 88 -4.33 -8.06 8.85
C ILE A 88 -2.88 -7.57 9.03
N MET A 89 -2.64 -6.26 8.98
CA MET A 89 -1.32 -5.63 9.13
C MET A 89 -0.73 -5.82 10.54
N LEU A 90 -1.59 -5.88 11.57
CA LEU A 90 -1.21 -6.11 12.96
C LEU A 90 -1.06 -7.60 13.33
N LEU A 91 -1.55 -8.53 12.49
CA LEU A 91 -1.68 -9.95 12.84
C LEU A 91 -0.70 -10.89 12.14
N THR A 92 0.08 -10.43 11.15
CA THR A 92 1.19 -11.24 10.65
C THR A 92 2.37 -11.15 11.61
N ARG A 93 2.54 -12.19 12.44
CA ARG A 93 3.73 -12.31 13.30
C ARG A 93 4.99 -12.13 12.45
N PRO A 94 5.87 -11.17 12.76
CA PRO A 94 7.13 -11.04 12.06
C PRO A 94 7.93 -12.32 12.26
N SER A 95 8.52 -12.84 11.18
CA SER A 95 9.44 -13.98 11.28
C SER A 95 10.60 -13.62 12.22
N GLY A 96 11.08 -14.55 13.05
CA GLY A 96 12.20 -14.29 13.98
C GLY A 96 13.43 -13.69 13.29
N ARG A 97 13.72 -14.10 12.04
CA ARG A 97 14.78 -13.51 11.20
C ARG A 97 14.59 -12.03 10.91
N ALA A 98 13.35 -11.56 10.72
CA ALA A 98 13.07 -10.14 10.51
C ALA A 98 13.28 -9.32 11.78
N ILE A 99 12.83 -9.84 12.93
CA ILE A 99 13.06 -9.20 14.22
C ILE A 99 14.58 -9.06 14.46
N LEU A 100 15.33 -10.15 14.29
CA LEU A 100 16.78 -10.15 14.49
C LEU A 100 17.50 -9.18 13.54
N ALA A 101 17.06 -9.10 12.28
CA ALA A 101 17.66 -8.19 11.31
C ALA A 101 17.41 -6.70 11.64
N PHE A 102 16.22 -6.34 12.16
CA PHE A 102 15.88 -4.97 12.55
C PHE A 102 16.33 -4.63 13.99
N ALA A 103 16.74 -5.61 14.80
CA ALA A 103 17.13 -5.39 16.19
C ALA A 103 18.27 -4.36 16.35
N PRO A 104 19.34 -4.35 15.54
CA PRO A 104 20.39 -3.32 15.64
C PRO A 104 19.83 -1.91 15.40
N TYR A 105 18.98 -1.75 14.38
CA TYR A 105 18.33 -0.47 14.09
C TYR A 105 17.43 -0.01 15.24
N GLY A 106 16.63 -0.91 15.78
CA GLY A 106 15.77 -0.62 16.94
C GLY A 106 16.57 -0.23 18.18
N LEU A 107 17.68 -0.94 18.47
CA LEU A 107 18.54 -0.63 19.60
C LEU A 107 19.21 0.74 19.44
N VAL A 108 19.81 1.03 18.28
CA VAL A 108 20.43 2.33 18.00
C VAL A 108 19.38 3.45 18.09
N SER A 109 18.16 3.21 17.62
CA SER A 109 17.05 4.17 17.71
C SER A 109 16.67 4.49 19.16
N LEU A 110 16.55 3.46 20.01
CA LEU A 110 16.25 3.65 21.43
C LEU A 110 17.36 4.44 22.13
N VAL A 111 18.62 4.05 21.92
CA VAL A 111 19.77 4.76 22.51
C VAL A 111 19.83 6.20 22.00
N HIS A 112 19.57 6.45 20.72
CA HIS A 112 19.56 7.79 20.14
C HIS A 112 18.49 8.68 20.79
N LEU A 113 17.25 8.21 20.86
CA LEU A 113 16.16 8.99 21.47
C LEU A 113 16.39 9.20 22.97
N SER A 114 16.91 8.20 23.69
CA SER A 114 17.32 8.38 25.09
C SER A 114 18.45 9.39 25.24
N ALA A 115 19.44 9.39 24.34
CA ALA A 115 20.52 10.38 24.37
C ALA A 115 20.01 11.80 24.17
N LEU A 116 19.01 12.01 23.31
CA LEU A 116 18.35 13.32 23.14
C LEU A 116 17.63 13.77 24.41
N ILE A 117 16.90 12.87 25.08
CA ILE A 117 16.20 13.18 26.34
C ILE A 117 17.19 13.53 27.46
N LEU A 118 18.31 12.80 27.53
CA LEU A 118 19.33 12.98 28.57
C LEU A 118 20.35 14.08 28.26
N GLY A 119 20.29 14.71 27.08
CA GLY A 119 21.26 15.71 26.64
C GLY A 119 22.67 15.17 26.38
N ALA A 120 22.82 13.86 26.13
CA ALA A 120 24.10 13.21 25.88
C ALA A 120 24.56 13.42 24.42
N SER A 121 25.07 14.61 24.12
CA SER A 121 25.37 15.08 22.76
C SER A 121 26.31 14.15 21.97
N GLU A 122 27.41 13.67 22.57
CA GLU A 122 28.36 12.76 21.91
C GLU A 122 27.69 11.44 21.48
N VAL A 123 26.92 10.84 22.40
CA VAL A 123 26.15 9.62 22.12
C VAL A 123 25.11 9.90 21.04
N GLY A 124 24.44 11.06 21.10
CA GLY A 124 23.47 11.50 20.10
C GLY A 124 24.06 11.56 18.70
N VAL A 125 25.26 12.14 18.54
CA VAL A 125 25.97 12.22 17.26
C VAL A 125 26.34 10.83 16.72
N VAL A 126 26.98 10.00 17.54
CA VAL A 126 27.41 8.65 17.13
C VAL A 126 26.23 7.80 16.72
N THR A 127 25.17 7.79 17.54
CA THR A 127 23.98 6.99 17.27
C THR A 127 23.22 7.49 16.04
N LYS A 128 23.12 8.81 15.82
CA LYS A 128 22.51 9.37 14.60
C LYS A 128 23.18 8.83 13.34
N ILE A 129 24.52 8.85 13.32
CA ILE A 129 25.31 8.35 12.18
C ILE A 129 25.15 6.82 12.02
N MET A 130 24.89 6.08 13.09
CA MET A 130 24.72 4.62 13.03
C MET A 130 23.32 4.16 12.57
N LEU A 131 22.31 5.04 12.55
CA LEU A 131 20.93 4.67 12.19
C LEU A 131 20.83 4.10 10.77
N MET A 132 21.31 4.82 9.75
CA MET A 132 21.19 4.39 8.36
C MET A 132 22.02 3.13 8.04
N PRO A 133 23.27 2.98 8.53
CA PRO A 133 24.01 1.72 8.41
C PRO A 133 23.29 0.53 9.06
N ALA A 134 22.72 0.71 10.25
CA ALA A 134 21.98 -0.35 10.93
C ALA A 134 20.71 -0.76 10.15
N LEU A 135 20.01 0.21 9.56
CA LEU A 135 18.85 -0.06 8.71
C LEU A 135 19.25 -0.71 7.37
N ALA A 136 20.36 -0.28 6.77
CA ALA A 136 20.91 -0.87 5.55
C ALA A 136 21.30 -2.34 5.78
N LEU A 137 21.88 -2.67 6.94
CA LEU A 137 22.15 -4.05 7.33
C LEU A 137 20.87 -4.89 7.38
N ALA A 138 19.79 -4.36 8.00
CA ALA A 138 18.50 -5.03 8.04
C ALA A 138 17.95 -5.30 6.63
N LEU A 139 18.03 -4.30 5.74
CA LEU A 139 17.66 -4.41 4.33
C LEU A 139 18.44 -5.52 3.63
N LEU A 140 19.78 -5.55 3.78
CA LEU A 140 20.66 -6.53 3.13
C LEU A 140 20.38 -7.98 3.61
N ILE A 141 20.15 -8.18 4.92
CA ILE A 141 19.86 -9.51 5.48
C ILE A 141 18.52 -10.07 4.97
N LEU A 142 17.55 -9.20 4.72
CA LEU A 142 16.18 -9.57 4.37
C LEU A 142 15.87 -9.50 2.88
N LEU A 143 16.78 -8.94 2.08
CA LEU A 143 16.63 -8.86 0.64
C LEU A 143 16.58 -10.28 0.04
N PRO A 144 15.61 -10.58 -0.86
CA PRO A 144 15.59 -11.85 -1.58
C PRO A 144 16.90 -12.07 -2.36
N ALA A 145 17.34 -13.34 -2.47
CA ALA A 145 18.64 -13.71 -3.05
C ALA A 145 18.87 -13.21 -4.49
N ARG A 146 17.80 -12.93 -5.25
CA ARG A 146 17.90 -12.17 -6.50
C ARG A 146 17.97 -10.70 -6.16
N ARG A 147 19.16 -10.10 -6.27
CA ARG A 147 19.39 -8.66 -6.09
C ARG A 147 18.53 -7.88 -7.07
N SER A 148 17.35 -7.45 -6.61
CA SER A 148 16.43 -6.66 -7.40
C SER A 148 16.97 -5.25 -7.54
N VAL A 149 16.78 -4.63 -8.71
CA VAL A 149 17.12 -3.21 -8.96
C VAL A 149 16.59 -2.32 -7.82
N VAL A 150 15.41 -2.64 -7.31
CA VAL A 150 14.76 -1.97 -6.17
C VAL A 150 15.60 -2.04 -4.90
N GLY A 151 16.21 -3.18 -4.60
CA GLY A 151 17.08 -3.30 -3.43
C GLY A 151 18.28 -2.37 -3.50
N TYR A 152 18.87 -2.22 -4.68
CA TYR A 152 19.94 -1.24 -4.90
C TYR A 152 19.45 0.20 -4.79
N LEU A 153 18.27 0.52 -5.33
CA LEU A 153 17.68 1.85 -5.17
C LEU A 153 17.43 2.18 -3.69
N LEU A 154 16.87 1.24 -2.92
CA LEU A 154 16.67 1.44 -1.47
C LEU A 154 17.99 1.60 -0.73
N LEU A 155 19.01 0.81 -1.06
CA LEU A 155 20.33 0.96 -0.46
C LEU A 155 20.96 2.33 -0.80
N SER A 156 20.87 2.76 -2.07
CA SER A 156 21.34 4.08 -2.48
C SER A 156 20.61 5.21 -1.76
N ALA A 157 19.28 5.10 -1.58
CA ALA A 157 18.51 6.08 -0.81
C ALA A 157 18.94 6.13 0.67
N LEU A 158 19.23 4.98 1.28
CA LEU A 158 19.77 4.92 2.64
C LEU A 158 21.18 5.52 2.75
N VAL A 159 22.06 5.28 1.78
CA VAL A 159 23.40 5.89 1.73
C VAL A 159 23.32 7.40 1.53
N LEU A 160 22.42 7.88 0.68
CA LEU A 160 22.18 9.32 0.50
C LEU A 160 21.60 9.95 1.77
N SER A 161 20.65 9.28 2.42
CA SER A 161 20.11 9.73 3.72
C SER A 161 21.20 9.79 4.78
N TRP A 162 22.12 8.82 4.78
CA TRP A 162 23.27 8.78 5.69
C TRP A 162 24.22 9.96 5.46
N GLY A 163 24.49 10.31 4.20
CA GLY A 163 25.24 11.53 3.85
C GLY A 163 24.56 12.80 4.36
N GLY A 164 23.22 12.85 4.29
CA GLY A 164 22.41 13.91 4.87
C GLY A 164 22.55 14.01 6.38
N ASP A 165 22.48 12.86 7.07
CA ASP A 165 22.65 12.77 8.53
C ASP A 165 24.03 13.26 8.98
N PHE A 166 25.10 12.92 8.25
CA PHE A 166 26.44 13.44 8.51
C PHE A 166 26.52 14.95 8.35
N ALA A 167 25.97 15.49 7.26
CA ALA A 167 26.02 16.92 6.99
C ALA A 167 25.26 17.71 8.07
N LEU A 168 24.10 17.21 8.53
CA LEU A 168 23.29 17.88 9.55
C LEU A 168 23.86 17.82 10.97
N VAL A 169 24.88 17.01 11.24
CA VAL A 169 25.59 17.03 12.54
C VAL A 169 26.53 18.23 12.64
N ILE A 170 27.05 18.71 11.50
CA ILE A 170 28.01 19.79 11.47
C ILE A 170 27.25 21.13 11.41
N PRO A 171 27.50 22.06 12.36
CA PRO A 171 26.81 23.34 12.35
C PRO A 171 27.23 24.20 11.14
N GLY A 172 26.26 24.90 10.54
CA GLY A 172 26.50 25.86 9.48
C GLY A 172 25.47 25.78 8.34
N GLU A 173 25.24 26.91 7.69
CA GLU A 173 24.26 27.01 6.58
C GLU A 173 24.66 26.16 5.37
N LEU A 174 25.96 26.13 5.03
CA LEU A 174 26.48 25.30 3.94
C LEU A 174 26.27 23.81 4.21
N MET A 175 26.55 23.36 5.43
CA MET A 175 26.36 21.96 5.83
C MET A 175 24.88 21.58 5.89
N PHE A 176 24.02 22.50 6.34
CA PHE A 176 22.57 22.34 6.24
C PHE A 176 22.10 22.18 4.79
N LEU A 177 22.56 23.05 3.87
CA LEU A 177 22.20 22.97 2.45
C LEU A 177 22.72 21.68 1.80
N LEU A 178 23.94 21.25 2.16
CA LEU A 178 24.49 19.99 1.69
C LEU A 178 23.64 18.80 2.19
N GLY A 179 23.23 18.82 3.45
CA GLY A 179 22.30 17.85 4.01
C GLY A 179 20.98 17.82 3.25
N LEU A 180 20.42 18.99 2.96
CA LEU A 180 19.19 19.14 2.17
C LEU A 180 19.32 18.52 0.77
N ILE A 181 20.46 18.72 0.09
CA ILE A 181 20.75 18.13 -1.22
C ILE A 181 20.84 16.60 -1.14
N PHE A 182 21.51 16.06 -0.12
CA PHE A 182 21.60 14.62 0.09
C PHE A 182 20.23 13.98 0.33
N PHE A 183 19.42 14.58 1.22
CA PHE A 183 18.06 14.11 1.44
C PHE A 183 17.21 14.26 0.18
N LEU A 184 17.31 15.37 -0.56
CA LEU A 184 16.60 15.56 -1.82
C LEU A 184 16.89 14.42 -2.80
N ALA A 185 18.16 14.08 -2.97
CA ALA A 185 18.59 12.96 -3.81
C ALA A 185 18.02 11.62 -3.29
N ALA A 186 18.03 11.40 -1.97
CA ALA A 186 17.42 10.21 -1.37
C ALA A 186 15.92 10.11 -1.70
N HIS A 187 15.17 11.21 -1.61
CA HIS A 187 13.75 11.26 -1.96
C HIS A 187 13.51 10.95 -3.43
N VAL A 188 14.33 11.49 -4.34
CA VAL A 188 14.24 11.15 -5.78
C VAL A 188 14.45 9.66 -5.99
N VAL A 189 15.46 9.06 -5.35
CA VAL A 189 15.71 7.62 -5.45
C VAL A 189 14.56 6.81 -4.85
N TYR A 190 13.97 7.24 -3.74
CA TYR A 190 12.75 6.62 -3.20
C TYR A 190 11.57 6.72 -4.16
N ILE A 191 11.34 7.86 -4.81
CA ILE A 191 10.30 8.01 -5.84
C ILE A 191 10.50 6.98 -6.95
N VAL A 192 11.74 6.81 -7.44
CA VAL A 192 12.06 5.83 -8.48
C VAL A 192 11.78 4.41 -7.99
N ALA A 193 12.27 4.04 -6.80
CA ALA A 193 12.05 2.72 -6.20
C ALA A 193 10.57 2.40 -6.04
N ILE A 194 9.79 3.36 -5.54
CA ILE A 194 8.37 3.19 -5.31
C ILE A 194 7.63 3.07 -6.65
N SER A 195 7.90 3.96 -7.59
CA SER A 195 7.23 4.02 -8.88
C SER A 195 7.51 2.80 -9.76
N SER A 196 8.74 2.27 -9.73
CA SER A 196 9.16 1.18 -10.59
C SER A 196 8.61 -0.17 -10.16
N SER A 197 8.45 -0.41 -8.85
CA SER A 197 8.25 -1.78 -8.36
C SER A 197 7.50 -1.91 -7.04
N LEU A 198 7.39 -0.86 -6.23
CA LEU A 198 6.63 -0.95 -4.97
C LEU A 198 5.18 -0.46 -5.12
N ARG A 199 4.84 0.22 -6.21
CA ARG A 199 3.48 0.70 -6.49
C ARG A 199 2.59 -0.48 -6.90
N VAL A 200 1.53 -0.71 -6.12
CA VAL A 200 0.58 -1.81 -6.32
C VAL A 200 -0.82 -1.35 -6.72
N ARG A 201 -1.10 -0.04 -6.62
CA ARG A 201 -2.41 0.57 -6.91
C ARG A 201 -2.24 1.98 -7.50
N ARG A 202 -3.31 2.51 -8.09
CA ARG A 202 -3.35 3.90 -8.57
C ARG A 202 -3.24 4.87 -7.39
N ILE A 203 -2.66 6.04 -7.65
CA ILE A 203 -2.53 7.11 -6.66
C ILE A 203 -3.94 7.65 -6.38
N PRO A 204 -4.40 7.67 -5.12
CA PRO A 204 -5.72 8.17 -4.77
C PRO A 204 -5.78 9.70 -4.84
N PHE A 205 -6.97 10.27 -5.01
CA PHE A 205 -7.19 11.72 -5.03
C PHE A 205 -6.70 12.44 -3.76
N VAL A 206 -6.67 11.73 -2.62
CA VAL A 206 -6.11 12.22 -1.34
C VAL A 206 -4.65 12.68 -1.49
N ALA A 207 -3.90 12.21 -2.51
CA ALA A 207 -2.56 12.71 -2.79
C ALA A 207 -2.51 14.24 -3.03
N LEU A 208 -3.61 14.86 -3.47
CA LEU A 208 -3.70 16.31 -3.65
C LEU A 208 -3.51 17.08 -2.32
N ALA A 209 -3.75 16.42 -1.18
CA ALA A 209 -3.46 17.00 0.13
C ALA A 209 -1.97 17.35 0.31
N TYR A 210 -1.03 16.61 -0.32
CA TYR A 210 0.39 16.95 -0.28
C TYR A 210 0.73 18.18 -1.12
N ALA A 211 -0.01 18.45 -2.20
CA ALA A 211 0.14 19.71 -2.93
C ALA A 211 -0.33 20.89 -2.07
N GLY A 212 -1.47 20.73 -1.37
CA GLY A 212 -1.96 21.72 -0.42
C GLY A 212 -0.98 21.97 0.74
N TRP A 213 -0.45 20.89 1.33
CA TRP A 213 0.59 20.98 2.36
C TRP A 213 1.84 21.71 1.85
N TRP A 214 2.31 21.39 0.65
CA TRP A 214 3.49 22.02 0.06
C TRP A 214 3.29 23.53 -0.14
N ILE A 215 2.15 23.94 -0.72
CA ILE A 215 1.82 25.36 -0.90
C ILE A 215 1.77 26.07 0.46
N ALA A 216 1.12 25.47 1.45
CA ALA A 216 1.03 26.02 2.79
C ALA A 216 2.40 26.16 3.47
N LEU A 217 3.26 25.14 3.36
CA LEU A 217 4.61 25.16 3.93
C LEU A 217 5.47 26.26 3.29
N VAL A 218 5.45 26.37 1.95
CA VAL A 218 6.21 27.42 1.24
C VAL A 218 5.69 28.80 1.61
N ALA A 219 4.37 29.01 1.64
CA ALA A 219 3.78 30.29 2.02
C ALA A 219 4.13 30.70 3.46
N LEU A 220 4.20 29.73 4.37
CA LEU A 220 4.56 29.95 5.77
C LEU A 220 6.05 30.29 5.94
N LEU A 221 6.94 29.61 5.20
CA LEU A 221 8.38 29.81 5.32
C LEU A 221 8.90 31.02 4.53
N ALA A 222 8.30 31.34 3.38
CA ALA A 222 8.79 32.37 2.46
C ALA A 222 9.15 33.72 3.11
N PRO A 223 8.38 34.26 4.08
CA PRO A 223 8.71 35.54 4.72
C PRO A 223 10.00 35.50 5.57
N ASN A 224 10.46 34.31 5.97
CA ASN A 224 11.51 34.13 6.98
C ASN A 224 12.85 33.65 6.42
N VAL A 225 12.90 33.19 5.16
CA VAL A 225 14.04 32.41 4.63
C VAL A 225 14.82 33.09 3.50
N GLY A 226 14.36 34.23 3.00
CA GLY A 226 15.01 34.94 1.90
C GLY A 226 15.20 34.06 0.66
N TRP A 227 16.44 34.00 0.13
CA TRP A 227 16.75 33.23 -1.09
C TRP A 227 16.59 31.70 -0.90
N LEU A 228 16.68 31.20 0.34
CA LEU A 228 16.54 29.77 0.65
C LEU A 228 15.14 29.22 0.34
N VAL A 229 14.15 30.10 0.10
CA VAL A 229 12.79 29.71 -0.30
C VAL A 229 12.80 28.79 -1.52
N TRP A 230 13.71 29.01 -2.48
CA TRP A 230 13.78 28.21 -3.70
C TRP A 230 14.29 26.79 -3.43
N PRO A 231 15.45 26.58 -2.76
CA PRO A 231 15.85 25.26 -2.28
C PRO A 231 14.77 24.54 -1.47
N LEU A 232 14.14 25.24 -0.52
CA LEU A 232 13.10 24.69 0.35
C LEU A 232 11.84 24.28 -0.43
N ALA A 233 11.41 25.10 -1.39
CA ALA A 233 10.26 24.81 -2.24
C ALA A 233 10.51 23.60 -3.14
N ILE A 234 11.68 23.52 -3.79
CA ILE A 234 12.06 22.36 -4.60
C ILE A 234 12.11 21.10 -3.73
N TYR A 235 12.72 21.20 -2.55
CA TYR A 235 12.80 20.11 -1.60
C TYR A 235 11.41 19.61 -1.19
N GLY A 236 10.55 20.51 -0.72
CA GLY A 236 9.19 20.20 -0.30
C GLY A 236 8.35 19.59 -1.43
N LEU A 237 8.56 20.04 -2.68
CA LEU A 237 7.86 19.50 -3.84
C LEU A 237 8.22 18.02 -4.07
N VAL A 238 9.51 17.70 -4.02
CA VAL A 238 9.98 16.32 -4.19
C VAL A 238 9.53 15.44 -3.02
N LEU A 239 9.62 15.94 -1.79
CA LEU A 239 9.15 15.23 -0.60
C LEU A 239 7.63 14.93 -0.66
N GLY A 240 6.81 15.93 -0.98
CA GLY A 240 5.37 15.77 -1.19
C GLY A 240 5.05 14.84 -2.37
N GLY A 241 5.86 14.88 -3.43
CA GLY A 241 5.80 13.95 -4.56
C GLY A 241 6.07 12.50 -4.15
N MET A 242 7.11 12.27 -3.34
CA MET A 242 7.40 10.94 -2.77
C MET A 242 6.23 10.43 -1.96
N ALA A 243 5.70 11.25 -1.04
CA ALA A 243 4.57 10.87 -0.20
C ALA A 243 3.30 10.59 -1.01
N SER A 244 3.06 11.36 -2.08
CA SER A 244 1.95 11.15 -3.03
C SER A 244 2.07 9.80 -3.75
N VAL A 245 3.25 9.48 -4.27
CA VAL A 245 3.50 8.21 -4.96
C VAL A 245 3.43 7.02 -3.99
N ALA A 246 3.91 7.20 -2.75
CA ALA A 246 3.88 6.19 -1.69
C ALA A 246 2.45 5.75 -1.33
N LEU A 247 1.45 6.63 -1.47
CA LEU A 247 0.03 6.27 -1.31
C LEU A 247 -0.42 5.17 -2.29
N GLY A 248 0.27 5.00 -3.42
CA GLY A 248 0.05 3.91 -4.37
C GLY A 248 0.71 2.57 -3.97
N SER A 249 1.46 2.53 -2.86
CA SER A 249 2.23 1.37 -2.40
C SER A 249 1.56 0.67 -1.21
N HIS A 250 2.32 -0.20 -0.54
CA HIS A 250 1.94 -0.85 0.71
C HIS A 250 1.71 0.20 1.81
N PRO A 251 0.71 0.04 2.70
CA PRO A 251 0.40 1.05 3.70
C PRO A 251 1.58 1.42 4.63
N ALA A 252 2.51 0.48 4.86
CA ALA A 252 3.73 0.78 5.61
C ALA A 252 4.62 1.80 4.88
N VAL A 253 4.83 1.66 3.57
CA VAL A 253 5.59 2.63 2.77
C VAL A 253 4.90 4.00 2.76
N ALA A 254 3.57 4.01 2.63
CA ALA A 254 2.78 5.24 2.69
C ALA A 254 2.87 5.94 4.06
N CYS A 255 2.78 5.17 5.15
CA CYS A 255 2.93 5.68 6.51
C CYS A 255 4.34 6.22 6.76
N GLY A 256 5.37 5.51 6.29
CA GLY A 256 6.75 5.98 6.39
C GLY A 256 6.97 7.28 5.63
N ALA A 257 6.48 7.40 4.39
CA ALA A 257 6.60 8.63 3.62
C ALA A 257 5.83 9.81 4.25
N PHE A 258 4.67 9.56 4.85
CA PHE A 258 3.95 10.58 5.63
C PHE A 258 4.74 11.03 6.86
N LEU A 259 5.34 10.11 7.60
CA LEU A 259 6.19 10.45 8.75
C LEU A 259 7.43 11.25 8.33
N PHE A 260 7.96 11.00 7.13
CA PHE A 260 9.04 11.80 6.56
C PHE A 260 8.60 13.25 6.30
N VAL A 261 7.40 13.43 5.74
CA VAL A 261 6.77 14.76 5.57
C VAL A 261 6.64 15.47 6.92
N VAL A 262 6.21 14.78 7.97
CA VAL A 262 6.10 15.34 9.32
C VAL A 262 7.46 15.73 9.88
N SER A 263 8.44 14.82 9.83
CA SER A 263 9.82 15.05 10.28
C SER A 263 10.39 16.34 9.69
N ASP A 264 10.33 16.46 8.36
CA ASP A 264 10.96 17.56 7.65
C ASP A 264 10.18 18.87 7.78
N THR A 265 8.87 18.79 7.97
CA THR A 265 8.06 19.96 8.33
C THR A 265 8.52 20.51 9.68
N VAL A 266 8.66 19.66 10.71
CA VAL A 266 9.12 20.10 12.03
C VAL A 266 10.57 20.61 11.96
N LEU A 267 11.44 19.94 11.20
CA LEU A 267 12.82 20.37 10.98
C LEU A 267 12.89 21.77 10.34
N ALA A 268 12.08 22.01 9.29
CA ALA A 268 12.04 23.30 8.61
C ALA A 268 11.50 24.42 9.53
N LEU A 269 10.41 24.15 10.27
CA LEU A 269 9.85 25.11 11.22
C LEU A 269 10.85 25.43 12.34
N ASN A 270 11.46 24.43 12.95
CA ASN A 270 12.46 24.61 14.01
C ASN A 270 13.67 25.44 13.52
N ARG A 271 14.08 25.24 12.26
CA ARG A 271 15.25 25.93 11.70
C ARG A 271 14.98 27.38 11.29
N PHE A 272 13.82 27.65 10.72
CA PHE A 272 13.51 28.91 10.03
C PHE A 272 12.45 29.76 10.70
N MET A 273 11.78 29.24 11.73
CA MET A 273 10.79 29.96 12.53
C MET A 273 11.13 29.88 14.02
N PRO A 274 12.25 30.46 14.46
CA PRO A 274 12.68 30.39 15.86
C PRO A 274 11.72 31.09 16.83
N SER A 275 10.80 31.92 16.32
CA SER A 275 9.72 32.52 17.10
C SER A 275 8.61 31.53 17.50
N ILE A 276 8.56 30.35 16.87
CA ILE A 276 7.67 29.26 17.24
C ILE A 276 8.43 28.33 18.17
N GLU A 277 8.12 28.39 19.47
CA GLU A 277 8.65 27.44 20.45
C GLU A 277 7.96 26.09 20.28
N LEU A 278 8.64 25.17 19.61
CA LEU A 278 8.21 23.78 19.51
C LEU A 278 8.71 23.02 20.74
N PRO A 279 7.85 22.26 21.45
CA PRO A 279 8.31 21.43 22.56
C PRO A 279 9.14 20.26 22.01
N VAL A 280 10.37 20.11 22.51
CA VAL A 280 11.30 19.01 22.20
C VAL A 280 11.41 18.67 20.69
N PRO A 281 11.75 19.65 19.83
CA PRO A 281 11.69 19.51 18.38
C PRO A 281 12.60 18.38 17.88
N ASP A 282 13.80 18.25 18.45
CA ASP A 282 14.77 17.22 18.06
C ASP A 282 14.24 15.81 18.28
N ILE A 283 13.48 15.57 19.36
CA ILE A 283 12.87 14.26 19.62
C ILE A 283 11.78 13.97 18.58
N VAL A 284 10.92 14.95 18.28
CA VAL A 284 9.85 14.78 17.29
C VAL A 284 10.42 14.51 15.90
N ILE A 285 11.42 15.29 15.49
CA ILE A 285 12.13 15.13 14.21
C ILE A 285 12.73 13.73 14.15
N MET A 286 13.56 13.34 15.13
CA MET A 286 14.27 12.07 15.05
C MET A 286 13.34 10.87 15.21
N ALA A 287 12.32 10.92 16.08
CA ALA A 287 11.36 9.83 16.22
C ALA A 287 10.57 9.60 14.91
N THR A 288 10.09 10.68 14.29
CA THR A 288 9.35 10.57 13.02
C THR A 288 10.26 10.16 11.85
N TYR A 289 11.49 10.67 11.78
CA TYR A 289 12.51 10.24 10.81
C TYR A 289 12.87 8.75 10.91
N ILE A 290 13.16 8.27 12.13
CA ILE A 290 13.50 6.86 12.38
C ILE A 290 12.33 5.96 11.97
N LEU A 291 11.11 6.31 12.36
CA LEU A 291 9.93 5.54 11.97
C LEU A 291 9.69 5.61 10.46
N ALA A 292 9.92 6.77 9.83
CA ALA A 292 9.76 6.97 8.40
C ALA A 292 10.65 6.00 7.60
N GLN A 293 11.95 6.03 7.86
CA GLN A 293 12.94 5.17 7.19
C GLN A 293 12.65 3.69 7.44
N GLY A 294 12.39 3.33 8.70
CA GLY A 294 12.07 1.95 9.09
C GLY A 294 10.82 1.40 8.39
N PHE A 295 9.75 2.18 8.32
CA PHE A 295 8.51 1.77 7.65
C PHE A 295 8.62 1.69 6.13
N ILE A 296 9.38 2.60 5.49
CA ILE A 296 9.66 2.52 4.05
C ILE A 296 10.38 1.21 3.73
N VAL A 297 11.46 0.90 4.45
CA VAL A 297 12.26 -0.33 4.23
C VAL A 297 11.46 -1.59 4.55
N ALA A 298 10.79 -1.64 5.69
CA ALA A 298 9.96 -2.80 6.08
C ALA A 298 8.81 -3.02 5.08
N GLY A 299 8.13 -1.95 4.68
CA GLY A 299 7.06 -2.00 3.69
C GLY A 299 7.56 -2.48 2.33
N ALA A 300 8.71 -2.00 1.87
CA ALA A 300 9.31 -2.42 0.62
C ALA A 300 9.67 -3.92 0.63
N LEU A 301 10.27 -4.41 1.72
CA LEU A 301 10.60 -5.83 1.90
C LEU A 301 9.35 -6.73 1.87
N ILE A 302 8.23 -6.28 2.43
CA ILE A 302 6.95 -7.01 2.36
C ILE A 302 6.47 -7.14 0.91
N VAL A 303 6.53 -6.05 0.13
CA VAL A 303 6.14 -6.06 -1.29
C VAL A 303 7.05 -6.98 -2.09
N LEU A 304 8.36 -6.87 -1.90
CA LEU A 304 9.36 -7.68 -2.62
C LEU A 304 9.22 -9.18 -2.31
N LYS A 305 8.91 -9.56 -1.06
CA LYS A 305 8.69 -10.97 -0.67
C LYS A 305 7.43 -11.58 -1.28
N ARG A 306 6.39 -10.78 -1.52
CA ARG A 306 5.13 -11.26 -2.14
C ARG A 306 5.25 -11.51 -3.64
N GLY A 307 6.41 -11.19 -4.23
CA GLY A 307 6.62 -11.22 -5.67
C GLY A 307 5.92 -10.03 -6.33
N VAL A 308 6.69 -9.13 -6.92
CA VAL A 308 6.13 -8.14 -7.84
C VAL A 308 5.67 -8.95 -9.07
N PRO A 309 4.39 -8.90 -9.48
CA PRO A 309 3.99 -9.41 -10.77
C PRO A 309 4.85 -8.66 -11.79
N SER A 310 5.77 -9.35 -12.46
CA SER A 310 6.60 -8.71 -13.45
C SER A 310 5.67 -8.11 -14.51
N ALA A 311 5.64 -6.78 -14.61
CA ALA A 311 4.91 -6.08 -15.67
C ALA A 311 5.44 -6.46 -17.08
N TRP A 312 6.58 -7.14 -17.11
CA TRP A 312 7.13 -7.84 -18.25
C TRP A 312 6.83 -9.33 -18.08
N GLY A 313 5.82 -9.81 -18.80
CA GLY A 313 5.51 -11.23 -18.88
C GLY A 313 6.69 -11.98 -19.47
N SER A 314 7.23 -12.94 -18.74
CA SER A 314 8.04 -13.99 -19.37
C SER A 314 7.13 -14.74 -20.35
N PRO A 315 7.55 -15.00 -21.60
CA PRO A 315 6.79 -15.84 -22.51
C PRO A 315 6.53 -17.18 -21.82
N ARG A 316 5.26 -17.51 -21.64
CA ARG A 316 4.83 -18.83 -21.19
C ARG A 316 5.41 -19.80 -22.22
N LYS A 317 6.38 -20.64 -21.83
CA LYS A 317 6.84 -21.74 -22.67
C LYS A 317 5.61 -22.59 -22.97
N GLU A 318 5.06 -22.43 -24.16
CA GLU A 318 4.11 -23.37 -24.73
C GLU A 318 4.80 -24.73 -24.72
N ARG A 319 4.26 -25.61 -23.90
CA ARG A 319 4.58 -27.01 -23.93
C ARG A 319 4.01 -27.52 -25.25
N VAL A 320 4.85 -27.54 -26.28
CA VAL A 320 4.60 -28.27 -27.51
C VAL A 320 4.44 -29.74 -27.11
N LEU A 321 3.20 -30.19 -27.04
CA LEU A 321 2.87 -31.62 -27.00
C LEU A 321 2.91 -32.10 -28.46
N ASN A 322 4.08 -32.60 -28.87
CA ASN A 322 4.22 -33.45 -30.04
C ASN A 322 4.94 -34.73 -29.61
N SER A 323 4.15 -35.79 -29.42
CA SER A 323 4.42 -37.20 -29.76
C SER A 323 3.35 -38.07 -29.12
#